data_AF-A0A8S0T8A6-F1
#
_entry.id   AF-A0A8S0T8A6-F1
#
_cell.length_a   1.000
_cell.length_b   1.000
_cell.length_c   1.000
_cell.angle_alpha   90.00
_cell.angle_beta   90.00
_cell.angle_gamma   90.00
#
_symmetry.space_group_name_H-M   'P 1'
#
loop_
_entity.id
_entity.type
_entity.pdbx_description
1 polymer ?
#
loop_
_entity_poly.entity_id
_entity_poly.type
_entity_poly.pdbx_seq_one_letter_code
_entity_poly.pdbx_strand_id
1 'polypeptide(L)'
;MARLKHGFQTVLNKEVIEYLRNVAKRMNSGGKLGDCFRVYKSERKYFLHTMLKLLRQKELSIGRDAKRFLLDDLKMKIELWIQVAKVYFYKLLDTEKQICGQRFEGFGVESFEEFFVEIVKYSANNLLIFVEAVSLSKEHSERIGTILGLYDTLASLLPKIDAFFDYKSAEAIRTGVKGIVFQLEDDVRRMLSDFEILRNLFFTSFLRYRRIEEPFIH
;
A
#
# COMPACT_ATOMS: atom_id res chain seq x y z
N MET A 1 -6.32 13.79 10.98
CA MET A 1 -7.48 13.62 10.07
C MET A 1 -8.10 14.93 9.56
N ALA A 2 -8.21 16.00 10.36
CA ALA A 2 -8.83 17.28 9.92
C ALA A 2 -8.13 17.95 8.71
N ARG A 3 -6.79 17.95 8.66
CA ARG A 3 -6.02 18.46 7.49
C ARG A 3 -6.26 17.66 6.20
N LEU A 4 -6.44 16.34 6.32
CA LEU A 4 -6.81 15.50 5.18
C LEU A 4 -8.23 15.88 4.71
N LYS A 5 -9.18 15.99 5.63
CA LYS A 5 -10.57 16.38 5.33
C LYS A 5 -10.65 17.73 4.60
N HIS A 6 -9.89 18.73 5.05
CA HIS A 6 -9.85 20.05 4.44
C HIS A 6 -9.16 20.05 3.07
N GLY A 7 -8.09 19.25 2.89
CA GLY A 7 -7.43 19.06 1.59
C GLY A 7 -8.28 18.27 0.59
N PHE A 8 -9.12 17.35 1.06
CA PHE A 8 -10.09 16.64 0.22
C PHE A 8 -11.31 17.51 -0.13
N GLN A 9 -11.79 18.35 0.79
CA GLN A 9 -12.91 19.28 0.56
C GLN A 9 -12.57 20.39 -0.44
N THR A 10 -11.35 20.96 -0.42
CA THR A 10 -10.94 21.97 -1.41
C THR A 10 -10.75 21.38 -2.81
N VAL A 11 -10.40 20.10 -2.92
CA VAL A 11 -10.18 19.43 -4.20
C VAL A 11 -11.50 19.11 -4.94
N LEU A 12 -12.63 19.07 -4.22
CA LEU A 12 -13.97 18.81 -4.75
C LEU A 12 -14.85 20.08 -4.86
N ASN A 13 -14.28 21.29 -4.70
CA ASN A 13 -15.04 22.51 -4.93
C ASN A 13 -15.40 22.62 -6.43
N LYS A 14 -16.70 22.57 -6.74
CA LYS A 14 -17.25 22.65 -8.11
C LYS A 14 -16.79 23.91 -8.84
N GLU A 15 -16.69 25.05 -8.16
CA GLU A 15 -16.27 26.33 -8.76
C GLU A 15 -14.82 26.24 -9.24
N VAL A 16 -13.94 25.64 -8.43
CA VAL A 16 -12.53 25.44 -8.79
C VAL A 16 -12.41 24.44 -9.94
N ILE A 17 -13.20 23.36 -9.93
CA ILE A 17 -13.21 22.38 -11.02
C ILE A 17 -13.63 23.03 -12.33
N GLU A 18 -14.71 23.81 -12.33
CA GLU A 18 -15.20 24.48 -13.52
C GLU A 18 -14.23 25.56 -14.02
N TYR A 19 -13.60 26.31 -13.10
CA TYR A 19 -12.52 27.24 -13.45
C TYR A 19 -11.36 26.53 -14.18
N LEU A 20 -10.84 25.44 -13.61
CA LEU A 20 -9.76 24.66 -14.21
C LEU A 20 -10.18 24.07 -15.56
N ARG A 21 -11.43 23.63 -15.69
CA ARG A 21 -11.98 23.13 -16.96
C ARG A 21 -12.02 24.22 -18.02
N ASN A 22 -12.40 25.44 -17.66
CA ASN A 22 -12.41 26.59 -18.57
C ASN A 22 -11.01 27.06 -18.96
N VAL A 23 -10.01 26.87 -18.10
CA VAL A 23 -8.59 27.05 -18.46
C VAL A 23 -8.17 26.00 -19.47
N ALA A 24 -8.46 24.72 -19.22
CA ALA A 24 -8.14 23.62 -20.14
C ALA A 24 -8.80 23.81 -21.51
N LYS A 25 -10.07 24.25 -21.58
CA LYS A 25 -10.77 24.59 -22.84
C LYS A 25 -10.02 25.64 -23.64
N ARG A 26 -9.62 26.74 -22.99
CA ARG A 26 -8.84 27.81 -23.64
C ARG A 26 -7.48 27.33 -24.13
N MET A 27 -6.78 26.52 -23.35
CA MET A 27 -5.51 25.91 -23.77
C MET A 27 -5.69 24.94 -24.94
N ASN A 28 -6.80 24.20 -24.98
CA ASN A 28 -7.13 23.33 -26.10
C ASN A 28 -7.36 24.12 -27.40
N SER A 29 -8.15 25.19 -27.34
CA SER A 29 -8.36 26.08 -28.49
C SER A 29 -7.07 26.71 -29.01
N GLY A 30 -6.06 26.90 -28.14
CA GLY A 30 -4.73 27.37 -28.52
C GLY A 30 -3.74 26.28 -28.95
N GLY A 31 -4.16 25.01 -29.06
CA GLY A 31 -3.28 23.89 -29.42
C GLY A 31 -2.24 23.52 -28.34
N LYS A 32 -2.46 23.93 -27.08
CA LYS A 32 -1.54 23.74 -25.94
C LYS A 32 -2.07 22.76 -24.89
N LEU A 33 -3.00 21.88 -25.26
CA LEU A 33 -3.60 20.92 -24.33
C LEU A 33 -2.56 19.97 -23.71
N GLY A 34 -1.54 19.55 -24.47
CA GLY A 34 -0.45 18.72 -23.95
C GLY A 34 0.34 19.38 -22.80
N ASP A 35 0.55 20.69 -22.85
CA ASP A 35 1.20 21.44 -21.77
C ASP A 35 0.32 21.50 -20.52
N CYS A 36 -1.00 21.68 -20.70
CA CYS A 36 -1.98 21.62 -19.63
C CYS A 36 -1.93 20.27 -18.90
N PHE A 37 -1.93 19.17 -19.66
CA PHE A 37 -1.84 17.81 -19.12
C PHE A 37 -0.52 17.57 -18.39
N ARG A 38 0.61 18.06 -18.91
CA ARG A 38 1.91 17.91 -18.27
C ARG A 38 1.94 18.58 -16.89
N VAL A 39 1.51 19.84 -16.81
CA VAL A 39 1.46 20.60 -15.54
C VAL A 39 0.47 19.96 -14.57
N TYR A 40 -0.71 19.56 -15.05
CA TYR A 40 -1.69 18.88 -14.20
C TYR A 40 -1.09 17.60 -13.60
N LYS A 41 -0.49 16.74 -14.43
CA LYS A 41 0.13 15.49 -13.98
C LYS A 41 1.22 15.75 -12.93
N SER A 42 2.08 16.75 -13.11
CA SER A 42 3.14 17.05 -12.13
C SER A 42 2.59 17.50 -10.79
N GLU A 43 1.59 18.39 -10.78
CA GLU A 43 0.94 18.86 -9.56
C GLU A 43 0.23 17.74 -8.81
N ARG A 44 -0.49 16.86 -9.53
CA ARG A 44 -1.18 15.73 -8.89
C ARG A 44 -0.22 14.69 -8.34
N LYS A 45 0.87 14.37 -9.06
CA LYS A 45 1.95 13.51 -8.54
C LYS A 45 2.55 14.07 -7.27
N TYR A 46 2.85 15.37 -7.25
CA TYR A 46 3.40 16.05 -6.08
C TYR A 46 2.41 16.04 -4.91
N PHE A 47 1.13 16.27 -5.17
CA PHE A 47 0.08 16.18 -4.17
C PHE A 47 -0.01 14.79 -3.55
N LEU A 48 -0.10 13.72 -4.35
CA LEU A 48 -0.16 12.34 -3.86
C LEU A 48 1.08 11.97 -3.03
N HIS A 49 2.27 12.36 -3.50
CA HIS A 49 3.52 12.18 -2.77
C HIS A 49 3.50 12.91 -1.41
N THR A 50 3.02 14.14 -1.39
CA THR A 50 2.90 14.93 -0.16
C THR A 50 1.89 14.32 0.81
N MET A 51 0.76 13.81 0.29
CA MET A 51 -0.24 13.12 1.08
C MET A 51 0.32 11.86 1.73
N LEU A 52 1.08 11.05 1.00
CA LEU A 52 1.75 9.89 1.58
C LEU A 52 2.81 10.28 2.63
N LYS A 53 3.57 11.35 2.40
CA LYS A 53 4.50 11.90 3.41
C LYS A 53 3.76 12.36 4.68
N LEU A 54 2.62 13.04 4.54
CA LEU A 54 1.77 13.49 5.66
C LEU A 54 1.13 12.32 6.41
N LEU A 55 0.86 11.24 5.69
CA LEU A 55 0.45 9.95 6.24
C LEU A 55 1.64 9.17 6.85
N ARG A 56 2.78 9.84 7.08
CA ARG A 56 3.98 9.34 7.76
C ARG A 56 4.76 8.26 7.00
N GLN A 57 4.71 8.23 5.68
CA GLN A 57 5.53 7.30 4.88
C GLN A 57 7.06 7.46 5.11
N LYS A 58 7.53 8.65 5.55
CA LYS A 58 8.95 8.83 5.92
C LYS A 58 9.38 7.96 7.10
N GLU A 59 8.45 7.53 7.95
CA GLU A 59 8.72 6.60 9.05
C GLU A 59 8.80 5.15 8.54
N LEU A 60 8.36 4.88 7.30
CA LEU A 60 8.40 3.56 6.67
C LEU A 60 9.71 3.28 5.92
N SER A 61 10.69 4.21 5.93
CA SER A 61 12.00 3.93 5.33
C SER A 61 12.77 2.94 6.20
N ILE A 62 13.15 1.81 5.61
CA ILE A 62 14.11 0.87 6.20
C ILE A 62 15.49 1.50 6.02
N GLY A 63 16.08 2.01 7.11
CA GLY A 63 17.46 2.46 7.11
C GLY A 63 18.41 1.29 6.80
N ARG A 64 19.53 1.57 6.13
CA ARG A 64 20.56 0.57 5.77
C ARG A 64 21.19 -0.14 6.97
N ASP A 65 21.01 0.38 8.18
CA ASP A 65 21.46 -0.25 9.42
C ASP A 65 20.39 -1.20 9.98
N ALA A 66 20.02 -2.19 9.17
CA ALA A 66 19.05 -3.24 9.46
C ALA A 66 19.59 -4.31 10.42
N LYS A 67 20.35 -3.92 11.46
CA LYS A 67 20.94 -4.87 12.43
C LYS A 67 20.28 -4.90 13.79
N ARG A 68 19.28 -4.04 14.05
CA ARG A 68 18.47 -4.12 15.27
C ARG A 68 17.21 -3.27 15.12
N PHE A 69 16.19 -3.83 14.50
CA PHE A 69 14.84 -3.33 14.76
C PHE A 69 14.53 -3.69 16.21
N LEU A 70 14.32 -2.69 17.08
CA LEU A 70 13.50 -2.91 18.27
C LEU A 70 12.19 -3.54 17.75
N LEU A 71 11.83 -4.71 18.25
CA LEU A 71 10.69 -5.51 17.79
C LEU A 71 9.40 -4.68 17.60
N ASP A 72 9.23 -3.66 18.44
CA ASP A 72 8.10 -2.73 18.42
C ASP A 72 8.12 -1.77 17.21
N ASP A 73 9.30 -1.40 16.69
CA ASP A 73 9.44 -0.46 15.57
C ASP A 73 8.89 -1.04 14.27
N LEU A 74 9.18 -2.31 13.94
CA LEU A 74 8.63 -2.92 12.73
C LEU A 74 7.12 -3.12 12.85
N LYS A 75 6.62 -3.55 14.01
CA LYS A 75 5.19 -3.73 14.26
C LYS A 75 4.44 -2.42 14.05
N MET A 76 4.91 -1.33 14.66
CA MET A 76 4.32 0.01 14.47
C MET A 76 4.34 0.46 13.01
N LYS A 77 5.44 0.19 12.28
CA LYS A 77 5.55 0.51 10.85
C LYS A 77 4.57 -0.28 9.99
N ILE A 78 4.38 -1.57 10.26
CA ILE A 78 3.39 -2.40 9.55
C ILE A 78 1.97 -1.92 9.84
N GLU A 79 1.63 -1.66 11.11
CA GLU A 79 0.31 -1.14 11.49
C GLU A 79 0.03 0.23 10.83
N LEU A 80 1.03 1.12 10.83
CA LEU A 80 0.96 2.39 10.12
C LEU A 80 0.75 2.17 8.63
N TRP A 81 1.54 1.30 7.99
CA TRP A 81 1.40 0.98 6.58
C TRP A 81 -0.01 0.49 6.24
N ILE A 82 -0.58 -0.41 7.05
CA ILE A 82 -1.96 -0.92 6.88
C ILE A 82 -2.97 0.23 6.86
N GLN A 83 -2.86 1.17 7.80
CA GLN A 83 -3.75 2.33 7.87
C GLN A 83 -3.61 3.23 6.64
N VAL A 84 -2.37 3.52 6.23
CA VAL A 84 -2.07 4.37 5.07
C VAL A 84 -2.56 3.72 3.78
N ALA A 85 -2.29 2.42 3.59
CA ALA A 85 -2.68 1.68 2.39
C ALA A 85 -4.19 1.63 2.22
N LYS A 86 -4.93 1.35 3.30
CA LYS A 86 -6.40 1.38 3.26
C LYS A 86 -6.92 2.76 2.83
N VAL A 87 -6.39 3.85 3.38
CA VAL A 87 -6.80 5.21 2.98
C VAL A 87 -6.40 5.52 1.54
N TYR A 88 -5.21 5.12 1.12
CA TYR A 88 -4.69 5.37 -0.22
C TYR A 88 -5.54 4.67 -1.29
N PHE A 89 -5.69 3.35 -1.20
CA PHE A 89 -6.37 2.55 -2.23
C PHE A 89 -7.90 2.67 -2.19
N TYR A 90 -8.53 2.80 -1.02
CA TYR A 90 -10.00 2.89 -0.94
C TYR A 90 -10.57 4.31 -0.99
N LYS A 91 -9.75 5.35 -0.82
CA LYS A 91 -10.26 6.73 -0.81
C LYS A 91 -9.50 7.63 -1.76
N LEU A 92 -8.18 7.71 -1.63
CA LEU A 92 -7.39 8.69 -2.37
C LEU A 92 -7.40 8.39 -3.88
N LEU A 93 -7.21 7.13 -4.29
CA LEU A 93 -7.22 6.75 -5.69
C LEU A 93 -8.60 6.90 -6.35
N ASP A 94 -9.69 6.52 -5.67
CA ASP A 94 -11.05 6.72 -6.18
C ASP A 94 -11.32 8.21 -6.39
N THR A 95 -10.95 9.03 -5.41
CA THR A 95 -11.11 10.48 -5.47
C THR A 95 -10.31 11.06 -6.64
N GLU A 96 -9.04 10.68 -6.79
CA GLU A 96 -8.19 11.14 -7.89
C GLU A 96 -8.75 10.76 -9.25
N LYS A 97 -9.29 9.53 -9.39
CA LYS A 97 -9.91 9.05 -10.62
C LYS A 97 -11.14 9.89 -10.99
N GLN A 98 -12.01 10.17 -10.02
CA GLN A 98 -13.19 11.01 -10.22
C GLN A 98 -12.82 12.43 -10.64
N ILE A 99 -11.85 13.05 -9.96
CA ILE A 99 -11.42 14.42 -10.22
C ILE A 99 -10.78 14.54 -11.61
N CYS A 100 -9.91 13.59 -11.97
CA CYS A 100 -9.34 13.55 -13.30
C CYS A 100 -10.44 13.45 -14.36
N GLY A 101 -11.44 12.59 -14.14
CA GLY A 101 -12.54 12.38 -15.07
C GLY A 101 -13.34 13.66 -15.30
N GLN A 102 -13.79 14.30 -14.23
CA GLN A 102 -14.58 15.54 -14.30
C GLN A 102 -13.82 16.70 -14.96
N ARG A 103 -12.50 16.79 -14.79
CA ARG A 103 -11.69 17.90 -15.34
C ARG A 103 -11.38 17.73 -16.82
N PHE A 104 -11.28 16.50 -17.30
CA PHE A 104 -10.82 16.22 -18.67
C PHE A 104 -11.83 15.50 -19.55
N GLU A 105 -13.06 15.32 -19.08
CA GLU A 105 -14.18 14.88 -19.90
C GLU A 105 -14.34 15.77 -21.15
N GLY A 106 -14.38 15.12 -22.33
CA GLY A 106 -14.56 15.80 -23.62
C GLY A 106 -13.30 16.40 -24.24
N PHE A 107 -12.11 16.23 -23.63
CA PHE A 107 -10.85 16.76 -24.17
C PHE A 107 -10.08 15.81 -25.10
N GLY A 108 -10.66 14.66 -25.47
CA GLY A 108 -10.02 13.71 -26.39
C GLY A 108 -8.73 13.10 -25.86
N VAL A 109 -8.64 12.87 -24.53
CA VAL A 109 -7.54 12.10 -23.95
C VAL A 109 -7.62 10.69 -24.52
N GLU A 110 -6.74 10.35 -25.47
CA GLU A 110 -6.76 9.05 -26.19
C GLU A 110 -6.70 7.83 -25.26
N SER A 111 -6.29 8.02 -24.01
CA SER A 111 -6.47 7.07 -22.92
C SER A 111 -6.55 7.81 -21.57
N PHE A 112 -7.76 8.12 -21.11
CA PHE A 112 -7.99 8.72 -19.79
C PHE A 112 -7.37 7.86 -18.67
N GLU A 113 -7.46 6.56 -18.89
CA GLU A 113 -6.95 5.50 -18.04
C GLU A 113 -5.42 5.53 -17.93
N GLU A 114 -4.70 5.65 -19.04
CA GLU A 114 -3.24 5.76 -19.04
C GLU A 114 -2.78 7.07 -18.40
N PHE A 115 -3.51 8.17 -18.65
CA PHE A 115 -3.28 9.44 -17.99
C PHE A 115 -3.42 9.33 -16.46
N PHE A 116 -4.46 8.65 -15.97
CA PHE A 116 -4.66 8.38 -14.56
C PHE A 116 -3.54 7.51 -13.97
N VAL A 117 -3.19 6.41 -14.64
CA VAL A 117 -2.11 5.50 -14.23
C VAL A 117 -0.79 6.25 -14.10
N GLU A 118 -0.47 7.14 -15.04
CA GLU A 118 0.74 7.95 -14.96
C GLU A 118 0.83 8.78 -13.70
N ILE A 119 -0.28 9.31 -13.20
CA ILE A 119 -0.36 10.12 -11.98
C ILE A 119 -0.08 9.27 -10.74
N VAL A 120 -0.69 8.08 -10.66
CA VAL A 120 -0.76 7.31 -9.40
C VAL A 120 0.29 6.21 -9.27
N LYS A 121 0.91 5.77 -10.39
CA LYS A 121 1.85 4.63 -10.39
C LYS A 121 3.04 4.82 -9.46
N TYR A 122 3.61 6.02 -9.43
CA TYR A 122 4.81 6.31 -8.64
C TYR A 122 4.50 6.25 -7.13
N SER A 123 3.41 6.89 -6.69
CA SER A 123 2.99 6.87 -5.30
C SER A 123 2.54 5.48 -4.85
N ALA A 124 1.90 4.70 -5.73
CA ALA A 124 1.55 3.31 -5.44
C ALA A 124 2.80 2.44 -5.25
N ASN A 125 3.78 2.52 -6.16
CA ASN A 125 5.05 1.79 -6.02
C ASN A 125 5.79 2.15 -4.74
N ASN A 126 5.89 3.44 -4.40
CA ASN A 126 6.53 3.86 -3.15
C ASN A 126 5.89 3.26 -1.91
N LEU A 127 4.57 3.05 -1.93
CA LEU A 127 3.88 2.41 -0.82
C LEU A 127 4.18 0.90 -0.78
N LEU A 128 4.26 0.24 -1.93
CA LEU A 128 4.50 -1.20 -2.05
C LEU A 128 5.94 -1.62 -1.73
N ILE A 129 6.94 -0.77 -2.00
CA ILE A 129 8.36 -1.02 -1.68
C ILE A 129 8.57 -1.40 -0.20
N PHE A 130 7.81 -0.80 0.72
CA PHE A 130 7.88 -1.16 2.13
C PHE A 130 7.47 -2.62 2.37
N VAL A 131 6.35 -3.05 1.80
CA VAL A 131 5.84 -4.41 2.01
C VAL A 131 6.71 -5.45 1.31
N GLU A 132 7.23 -5.10 0.13
CA GLU A 132 8.22 -5.92 -0.55
C GLU A 132 9.44 -6.17 0.34
N ALA A 133 10.02 -5.11 0.92
CA ALA A 133 11.16 -5.26 1.82
C ALA A 133 10.84 -6.03 3.10
N VAL A 134 9.62 -5.91 3.65
CA VAL A 134 9.16 -6.74 4.77
C VAL A 134 9.04 -8.21 4.35
N SER A 135 8.45 -8.50 3.19
CA SER A 135 8.29 -9.87 2.67
C SER A 135 9.60 -10.58 2.35
N LEU A 136 10.67 -9.82 2.10
CA LEU A 136 12.01 -10.37 1.85
C LEU A 136 12.83 -10.57 3.13
N SER A 137 12.38 -10.02 4.26
CA SER A 137 13.06 -10.22 5.54
C SER A 137 12.87 -11.66 6.03
N LYS A 138 13.77 -12.18 6.88
CA LYS A 138 13.69 -13.57 7.39
C LYS A 138 13.45 -13.66 8.89
N GLU A 139 13.41 -12.53 9.58
CA GLU A 139 13.27 -12.43 11.04
C GLU A 139 11.80 -12.35 11.47
N HIS A 140 11.01 -13.36 11.09
CA HIS A 140 9.55 -13.34 11.26
C HIS A 140 9.01 -14.18 12.42
N SER A 141 9.82 -15.07 13.00
CA SER A 141 9.34 -16.15 13.88
C SER A 141 8.60 -15.68 15.15
N GLU A 142 8.80 -14.44 15.60
CA GLU A 142 8.11 -13.88 16.77
C GLU A 142 6.90 -12.98 16.41
N ARG A 143 6.53 -12.85 15.13
CA ARG A 143 5.63 -11.78 14.63
C ARG A 143 4.47 -12.27 13.78
N ILE A 144 4.02 -13.51 13.99
CA ILE A 144 2.99 -14.14 13.16
C ILE A 144 1.71 -13.29 13.02
N GLY A 145 1.20 -12.70 14.10
CA GLY A 145 -0.01 -11.87 14.05
C GLY A 145 0.16 -10.59 13.24
N THR A 146 1.33 -9.95 13.31
CA THR A 146 1.63 -8.73 12.55
C THR A 146 1.78 -9.03 11.06
N ILE A 147 2.49 -10.11 10.72
CA ILE A 147 2.66 -10.52 9.32
C ILE A 147 1.34 -11.02 8.72
N LEU A 148 0.54 -11.76 9.49
CA LEU A 148 -0.80 -12.17 9.07
C LEU A 148 -1.69 -10.95 8.79
N GLY A 149 -1.68 -9.94 9.66
CA GLY A 149 -2.45 -8.70 9.43
C GLY A 149 -1.99 -7.92 8.19
N LEU A 150 -0.70 -7.97 7.87
CA LEU A 150 -0.13 -7.40 6.64
C LEU A 150 -0.58 -8.18 5.40
N TYR A 151 -0.48 -9.51 5.44
CA TYR A 151 -0.99 -10.42 4.40
C TYR A 151 -2.48 -10.20 4.14
N ASP A 152 -3.32 -10.28 5.17
CA ASP A 152 -4.78 -10.11 5.06
C ASP A 152 -5.13 -8.75 4.45
N THR A 153 -4.45 -7.69 4.88
CA THR A 153 -4.65 -6.35 4.33
C THR A 153 -4.27 -6.30 2.86
N LEU A 154 -3.08 -6.78 2.48
CA LEU A 154 -2.63 -6.72 1.08
C LEU A 154 -3.50 -7.60 0.17
N ALA A 155 -3.88 -8.80 0.61
CA ALA A 155 -4.80 -9.68 -0.08
C ALA A 155 -6.18 -9.01 -0.29
N SER A 156 -6.72 -8.32 0.73
CA SER A 156 -7.98 -7.58 0.61
C SER A 156 -7.90 -6.39 -0.36
N LEU A 157 -6.72 -5.81 -0.54
CA LEU A 157 -6.47 -4.71 -1.48
C LEU A 157 -6.27 -5.19 -2.92
N LEU A 158 -5.91 -6.46 -3.12
CA LEU A 158 -5.53 -7.01 -4.43
C LEU A 158 -6.59 -6.78 -5.52
N PRO A 159 -7.91 -7.01 -5.31
CA PRO A 159 -8.90 -6.76 -6.35
C PRO A 159 -9.00 -5.27 -6.73
N LYS A 160 -8.82 -4.38 -5.74
CA LYS A 160 -8.85 -2.92 -5.95
C LYS A 160 -7.62 -2.47 -6.74
N ILE A 161 -6.44 -3.01 -6.41
CA ILE A 161 -5.20 -2.77 -7.13
C ILE A 161 -5.33 -3.26 -8.57
N ASP A 162 -5.80 -4.50 -8.78
CA ASP A 162 -6.01 -5.06 -10.12
C ASP A 162 -6.94 -4.16 -10.95
N ALA A 163 -8.04 -3.65 -10.37
CA ALA A 163 -8.97 -2.76 -11.07
C ALA A 163 -8.39 -1.37 -11.42
N PHE A 164 -7.54 -0.79 -10.56
CA PHE A 164 -6.90 0.50 -10.85
C PHE A 164 -5.78 0.40 -11.88
N PHE A 165 -5.14 -0.76 -11.96
CA PHE A 165 -3.93 -0.98 -12.75
C PHE A 165 -4.14 -2.00 -13.87
N ASP A 166 -5.38 -2.17 -14.35
CA ASP A 166 -5.72 -3.08 -15.46
C ASP A 166 -5.30 -2.55 -16.84
N TYR A 167 -4.03 -2.16 -16.95
CA TYR A 167 -3.42 -1.61 -18.15
C TYR A 167 -2.01 -2.15 -18.31
N LYS A 168 -1.58 -2.28 -19.56
CA LYS A 168 -0.25 -2.79 -19.89
C LYS A 168 0.88 -1.99 -19.23
N SER A 169 0.73 -0.66 -19.16
CA SER A 169 1.72 0.23 -18.54
C SER A 169 1.84 0.10 -17.01
N ALA A 170 0.89 -0.58 -16.35
CA ALA A 170 0.89 -0.84 -14.92
C ALA A 170 0.92 -2.33 -14.55
N GLU A 171 1.14 -3.21 -15.53
CA GLU A 171 1.19 -4.66 -15.33
C GLU A 171 2.22 -5.06 -14.26
N ALA A 172 3.40 -4.43 -14.28
CA ALA A 172 4.46 -4.66 -13.29
C ALA A 172 4.00 -4.43 -11.83
N ILE A 173 3.06 -3.51 -11.60
CA ILE A 173 2.50 -3.26 -10.26
C ILE A 173 1.65 -4.45 -9.85
N ARG A 174 0.75 -4.92 -10.73
CA ARG A 174 -0.15 -6.05 -10.44
C ARG A 174 0.63 -7.33 -10.21
N THR A 175 1.60 -7.64 -11.07
CA THR A 175 2.44 -8.83 -10.92
C THR A 175 3.31 -8.76 -9.67
N GLY A 176 3.91 -7.60 -9.38
CA GLY A 176 4.68 -7.37 -8.17
C GLY A 176 3.86 -7.60 -6.90
N VAL A 177 2.66 -7.02 -6.81
CA VAL A 177 1.78 -7.21 -5.62
C VAL A 177 1.38 -8.67 -5.45
N LYS A 178 1.05 -9.38 -6.53
CA LYS A 178 0.73 -10.82 -6.48
C LYS A 178 1.90 -11.64 -5.94
N GLY A 179 3.13 -11.33 -6.39
CA GLY A 179 4.35 -11.95 -5.87
C GLY A 179 4.56 -11.70 -4.37
N ILE A 180 4.34 -10.46 -3.92
CA ILE A 180 4.45 -10.11 -2.49
C ILE A 180 3.40 -10.85 -1.65
N VAL A 181 2.14 -10.90 -2.12
CA VAL A 181 1.06 -11.64 -1.43
C VAL A 181 1.42 -13.13 -1.31
N PHE A 182 1.88 -13.74 -2.40
CA PHE A 182 2.30 -15.14 -2.41
C PHE A 182 3.44 -15.41 -1.42
N GLN A 183 4.47 -14.54 -1.40
CA GLN A 183 5.59 -14.66 -0.47
C GLN A 183 5.12 -14.57 0.99
N LEU A 184 4.29 -13.58 1.32
CA LEU A 184 3.73 -13.42 2.66
C LEU A 184 2.87 -14.62 3.08
N GLU A 185 2.12 -15.20 2.15
CA GLU A 185 1.31 -16.40 2.38
C GLU A 185 2.19 -17.59 2.79
N ASP A 186 3.27 -17.82 2.06
CA ASP A 186 4.24 -18.87 2.36
C ASP A 186 4.97 -18.65 3.68
N ASP A 187 5.28 -17.39 4.00
CA ASP A 187 5.89 -17.03 5.29
C ASP A 187 4.92 -17.29 6.45
N VAL A 188 3.64 -16.92 6.30
CA VAL A 188 2.59 -17.22 7.29
C VAL A 188 2.43 -18.73 7.49
N ARG A 189 2.36 -19.51 6.40
CA ARG A 189 2.28 -20.99 6.47
C ARG A 189 3.46 -21.59 7.21
N ARG A 190 4.67 -21.11 6.92
CA ARG A 190 5.90 -21.58 7.58
C ARG A 190 5.86 -21.27 9.07
N MET A 191 5.53 -20.03 9.45
CA MET A 191 5.42 -19.62 10.85
C MET A 191 4.38 -20.43 11.63
N LEU A 192 3.22 -20.71 11.03
CA LEU A 192 2.19 -21.56 11.64
C LEU A 192 2.71 -22.99 11.88
N SER A 193 3.41 -23.55 10.89
CA SER A 193 4.00 -24.90 10.99
C SER A 193 5.06 -24.97 12.09
N ASP A 194 5.94 -23.98 12.16
CA ASP A 194 6.97 -23.88 13.22
C ASP A 194 6.34 -23.78 14.62
N PHE A 195 5.24 -23.04 14.74
CA PHE A 195 4.50 -22.92 16.01
C PHE A 195 3.88 -24.25 16.45
N GLU A 196 3.30 -25.02 15.52
CA GLU A 196 2.76 -26.35 15.81
C GLU A 196 3.85 -27.34 16.24
N ILE A 197 5.01 -27.31 15.57
CA ILE A 197 6.17 -28.14 15.93
C ILE A 197 6.64 -27.80 17.34
N LEU A 198 6.81 -26.52 17.67
CA LEU A 198 7.21 -26.08 19.01
C LEU A 198 6.20 -26.56 20.06
N ARG A 199 4.89 -26.38 19.82
CA ARG A 199 3.85 -26.86 20.73
C ARG A 199 3.97 -28.37 20.99
N ASN A 200 4.21 -29.16 19.95
CA ASN A 200 4.36 -30.62 20.07
C ASN A 200 5.67 -30.99 20.81
N LEU A 201 6.77 -30.26 20.60
CA LEU A 201 8.02 -30.45 21.33
C LEU A 201 7.88 -30.10 22.82
N PHE A 202 7.18 -29.01 23.15
CA PHE A 202 6.87 -28.65 24.54
C PHE A 202 5.95 -29.68 25.20
N PHE A 203 4.95 -30.18 24.48
CA PHE A 203 4.06 -31.21 25.01
C PHE A 203 4.79 -32.52 25.27
N THR A 204 5.66 -32.94 24.34
CA THR A 204 6.45 -34.18 24.50
C THR A 204 7.54 -34.04 25.56
N SER A 205 8.18 -32.88 25.70
CA SER A 205 9.13 -32.61 26.79
C SER A 205 8.45 -32.53 28.14
N PHE A 206 7.26 -31.93 28.23
CA PHE A 206 6.42 -31.91 29.42
C PHE A 206 5.98 -33.33 29.83
N LEU A 207 5.54 -34.17 28.88
CA LEU A 207 5.20 -35.56 29.16
C LEU A 207 6.42 -36.39 29.59
N ARG A 208 7.60 -36.14 29.02
CA ARG A 208 8.86 -36.77 29.50
C ARG A 208 9.20 -36.31 30.92
N TYR A 209 9.08 -35.02 31.20
CA TYR A 209 9.37 -34.45 32.52
C TYR A 209 8.43 -35.03 33.60
N ARG A 210 7.13 -35.08 33.33
CA ARG A 210 6.13 -35.64 34.25
C ARG A 210 6.33 -37.14 34.54
N ARG A 211 6.86 -37.90 33.56
CA ARG A 211 7.17 -39.33 33.73
C ARG A 211 8.41 -39.57 34.61
N ILE A 212 9.30 -38.58 34.75
CA ILE A 212 10.50 -38.68 35.59
C ILE A 212 10.16 -38.37 37.06
N GLU A 213 9.11 -37.59 37.33
CA GLU A 213 8.70 -37.17 38.68
C GLU A 213 7.69 -38.11 39.38
N GLU A 214 7.18 -39.17 38.74
CA GLU A 214 6.47 -40.24 39.46
C GLU A 214 7.50 -41.21 40.05
N PRO A 215 7.81 -41.16 41.37
CA PRO A 215 8.69 -42.14 41.97
C PRO A 215 7.93 -43.46 41.98
N PHE A 216 8.60 -44.56 41.63
CA PHE A 216 8.11 -45.90 41.88
C PHE A 216 7.78 -46.05 43.38
N ILE A 217 6.51 -45.87 43.73
CA ILE A 217 5.98 -46.29 45.03
C ILE A 217 5.71 -47.78 44.90
N HIS A 218 6.71 -48.59 45.27
CA HIS A 218 6.55 -50.01 45.55
C HIS A 218 7.06 -50.30 46.95
#